data_AF-A0A6C0ESG9-F1
#
_entry.id   AF-A0A6C0ESG9-F1
#
_cell.length_a   1.000
_cell.length_b   1.000
_cell.length_c   1.000
_cell.angle_alpha   90.00
_cell.angle_beta   90.00
_cell.angle_gamma   90.00
#
_symmetry.space_group_name_H-M   'P 1'
#
loop_
_entity.id
_entity.type
_entity.pdbx_description
1 polymer ?
#
loop_
_entity_poly.entity_id
_entity_poly.type
_entity_poly.pdbx_seq_one_letter_code
_entity_poly.pdbx_strand_id
1 'polypeptide(L)'
;MTSGKKKKTKRKKTRRPRKTRRGNSKKITVLKDTTPKAMKELRHMVKKMGKKKYPKQPESFSPTVNQIISSLKSISPHKELGFAMCQEDQLYIKKDTHKGRCYGLKSKIAQTYMIDNLLSKKPVDCNAIIAPKQLQGNCWFNAFFMVHFISDKGRKFFRYLRLAMITGKLPNGTQISSELRMPLLIMNKYIEASLLGVPPDADPRISLATLMDTNKIIRKIARNLGKEKRMELSIVKTNEAANPFDFYNGLITYLKSNSLVFTKLVVRGSNSKQRLVSDIQNLLNNERNALDFFVLERWSEDFHIKNWSIPNKFKINHKGEEHTYILDSAILRDTQKEHFSAYITCNGKPFGFDGESFARITPFDWKKKMNKDTQWRFADKYKTYFNFQKGYYILFYYRV
;
A
#
# COMPACT_ATOMS: atom_id res chain seq x y z
N MET A 1 -85.38 53.73 -1.52
CA MET A 1 -85.01 52.47 -0.83
C MET A 1 -83.66 51.99 -1.35
N THR A 2 -82.69 51.93 -0.44
CA THR A 2 -81.50 51.07 -0.39
C THR A 2 -80.58 50.90 -1.61
N SER A 3 -79.37 51.46 -1.42
CA SER A 3 -78.13 51.34 -2.19
C SER A 3 -77.58 49.91 -2.33
N GLY A 4 -77.24 49.50 -3.56
CA GLY A 4 -76.55 48.24 -3.87
C GLY A 4 -75.05 48.43 -4.18
N LYS A 5 -74.19 47.86 -3.32
CA LYS A 5 -72.71 47.95 -3.36
C LYS A 5 -72.06 47.20 -4.54
N LYS A 6 -71.10 47.84 -5.20
CA LYS A 6 -70.14 47.25 -6.17
C LYS A 6 -69.19 46.26 -5.47
N LYS A 7 -69.19 44.98 -5.89
CA LYS A 7 -68.21 43.96 -5.47
C LYS A 7 -66.90 44.08 -6.27
N LYS A 8 -65.81 44.43 -5.59
CA LYS A 8 -64.42 44.38 -6.09
C LYS A 8 -63.88 42.94 -6.03
N THR A 9 -63.53 42.37 -7.17
CA THR A 9 -62.80 41.10 -7.30
C THR A 9 -61.30 41.32 -7.06
N LYS A 10 -60.76 40.72 -5.98
CA LYS A 10 -59.33 40.76 -5.63
C LYS A 10 -58.54 39.78 -6.52
N ARG A 11 -57.56 40.31 -7.25
CA ARG A 11 -56.51 39.56 -7.98
C ARG A 11 -55.68 38.68 -7.01
N LYS A 12 -55.60 37.38 -7.28
CA LYS A 12 -54.64 36.45 -6.63
C LYS A 12 -53.21 36.81 -7.07
N LYS A 13 -52.37 37.27 -6.13
CA LYS A 13 -50.92 37.41 -6.31
C LYS A 13 -50.28 36.02 -6.37
N THR A 14 -49.67 35.68 -7.49
CA THR A 14 -48.81 34.50 -7.65
C THR A 14 -47.56 34.64 -6.79
N ARG A 15 -47.41 33.74 -5.82
CA ARG A 15 -46.19 33.60 -5.00
C ARG A 15 -45.04 33.13 -5.90
N ARG A 16 -43.99 33.95 -6.03
CA ARG A 16 -42.72 33.54 -6.65
C ARG A 16 -42.10 32.37 -5.86
N PRO A 17 -41.60 31.31 -6.52
CA PRO A 17 -40.94 30.21 -5.82
C PRO A 17 -39.61 30.69 -5.23
N ARG A 18 -39.45 30.41 -3.94
CA ARG A 18 -38.25 30.68 -3.13
C ARG A 18 -37.12 29.84 -3.73
N LYS A 19 -36.06 30.49 -4.27
CA LYS A 19 -34.83 29.81 -4.70
C LYS A 19 -34.29 28.96 -3.55
N THR A 20 -34.46 27.65 -3.65
CA THR A 20 -33.76 26.69 -2.80
C THR A 20 -32.26 26.85 -3.07
N ARG A 21 -31.50 27.11 -2.00
CA ARG A 21 -30.04 27.07 -2.00
C ARG A 21 -29.59 25.74 -2.62
N ARG A 22 -28.97 25.79 -3.80
CA ARG A 22 -28.18 24.67 -4.35
C ARG A 22 -27.14 24.32 -3.29
N GLY A 23 -27.32 23.19 -2.61
CA GLY A 23 -26.28 22.61 -1.78
C GLY A 23 -25.05 22.34 -2.64
N ASN A 24 -23.87 22.67 -2.10
CA ASN A 24 -22.58 22.34 -2.70
C ASN A 24 -22.56 20.85 -3.07
N SER A 25 -22.66 20.52 -4.36
CA SER A 25 -22.41 19.16 -4.83
C SER A 25 -20.95 18.84 -4.54
N LYS A 26 -20.67 17.97 -3.56
CA LYS A 26 -19.32 17.49 -3.29
C LYS A 26 -18.77 16.87 -4.57
N LYS A 27 -17.67 17.40 -5.08
CA LYS A 27 -17.02 16.96 -6.33
C LYS A 27 -16.42 15.56 -6.10
N ILE A 28 -17.18 14.52 -6.41
CA ILE A 28 -16.71 13.13 -6.39
C ILE A 28 -15.78 12.93 -7.59
N THR A 29 -14.54 12.48 -7.34
CA THR A 29 -13.61 12.10 -8.41
C THR A 29 -13.64 10.59 -8.57
N VAL A 30 -13.89 10.10 -9.78
CA VAL A 30 -13.78 8.67 -10.10
C VAL A 30 -12.44 8.45 -10.80
N LEU A 31 -11.64 7.51 -10.29
CA LEU A 31 -10.41 7.10 -10.97
C LEU A 31 -10.79 6.11 -12.07
N LYS A 32 -10.29 6.34 -13.29
CA LYS A 32 -10.51 5.41 -14.41
C LYS A 32 -9.66 4.15 -14.20
N ASP A 33 -10.28 2.97 -14.30
CA ASP A 33 -9.58 1.69 -14.37
C ASP A 33 -8.70 1.64 -15.64
N THR A 34 -7.41 1.39 -15.47
CA THR A 34 -6.41 1.36 -16.55
C THR A 34 -6.02 -0.07 -16.95
N THR A 35 -6.92 -1.04 -16.89
CA THR A 35 -6.71 -2.43 -17.36
C THR A 35 -7.04 -2.55 -18.87
N PRO A 36 -6.07 -2.69 -19.81
CA PRO A 36 -6.37 -2.25 -21.18
C PRO A 36 -6.50 -3.29 -22.32
N LYS A 37 -7.41 -2.99 -23.28
CA LYS A 37 -7.10 -2.95 -24.74
C LYS A 37 -6.45 -1.61 -25.15
N ALA A 38 -6.59 -0.58 -24.31
CA ALA A 38 -6.03 0.78 -24.39
C ALA A 38 -4.51 0.92 -24.05
N MET A 39 -3.77 -0.18 -23.85
CA MET A 39 -2.32 -0.17 -23.56
C MET A 39 -1.52 0.26 -24.80
N LYS A 40 -2.13 0.18 -25.99
CA LYS A 40 -1.50 0.55 -27.26
C LYS A 40 -1.46 2.07 -27.46
N GLU A 41 -2.41 2.84 -26.94
CA GLU A 41 -2.52 4.29 -27.20
C GLU A 41 -1.72 5.14 -26.18
N LEU A 42 -1.54 4.68 -24.93
CA LEU A 42 -0.74 5.40 -23.92
C LEU A 42 0.78 5.38 -24.22
N ARG A 43 1.26 4.41 -25.01
CA ARG A 43 2.67 4.29 -25.43
C ARG A 43 3.11 5.47 -26.31
N HIS A 44 2.20 6.11 -27.05
CA HIS A 44 2.53 7.21 -27.95
C HIS A 44 2.52 8.59 -27.29
N MET A 45 1.75 8.80 -26.21
CA MET A 45 1.75 10.08 -25.48
C MET A 45 3.00 10.31 -24.60
N VAL A 46 3.62 9.24 -24.09
CA VAL A 46 4.81 9.35 -23.22
C VAL A 46 6.08 9.69 -24.00
N LYS A 47 6.15 9.40 -25.31
CA LYS A 47 7.27 9.81 -26.18
C LYS A 47 7.27 11.31 -26.53
N LYS A 48 6.15 12.02 -26.35
CA LYS A 48 6.01 13.44 -26.74
C LYS A 48 6.21 14.45 -25.60
N MET A 49 6.39 14.01 -24.36
CA MET A 49 6.72 14.93 -23.25
C MET A 49 8.22 14.89 -22.97
N GLY A 50 8.91 15.92 -23.45
CA GLY A 50 10.34 16.14 -23.25
C GLY A 50 10.77 16.08 -21.78
N LYS A 51 12.06 15.77 -21.59
CA LYS A 51 12.76 15.64 -20.31
C LYS A 51 12.56 16.90 -19.44
N LYS A 52 11.59 16.89 -18.52
CA LYS A 52 11.62 17.80 -17.37
C LYS A 52 12.68 17.30 -16.39
N LYS A 53 13.65 18.15 -16.05
CA LYS A 53 14.56 17.94 -14.91
C LYS A 53 13.70 17.81 -13.65
N TYR A 54 13.68 16.60 -13.07
CA TYR A 54 13.01 16.35 -11.80
C TYR A 54 13.90 16.83 -10.65
N PRO A 55 13.32 17.38 -9.56
CA PRO A 55 14.10 17.75 -8.39
C PRO A 55 14.88 16.52 -7.88
N LYS A 56 16.13 16.72 -7.49
CA LYS A 56 16.96 15.68 -6.86
C LYS A 56 16.16 15.08 -5.70
N GLN A 57 15.93 13.77 -5.76
CA GLN A 57 15.44 13.03 -4.61
C GLN A 57 16.41 13.32 -3.44
N PRO A 58 15.93 13.61 -2.23
CA PRO A 58 16.83 13.71 -1.08
C PRO A 58 17.68 12.44 -1.01
N GLU A 59 18.95 12.59 -0.59
CA GLU A 59 19.84 11.46 -0.35
C GLU A 59 19.11 10.39 0.45
N SER A 60 19.35 9.11 0.12
CA SER A 60 18.45 8.05 0.55
C SER A 60 19.06 7.23 1.68
N PHE A 61 18.62 7.49 2.91
CA PHE A 61 18.89 6.62 4.06
C PHE A 61 18.49 5.19 3.74
N SER A 62 19.38 4.26 4.03
CA SER A 62 19.13 2.83 4.00
C SER A 62 19.29 2.30 5.42
N PRO A 63 18.30 1.56 5.96
CA PRO A 63 18.45 0.93 7.26
C PRO A 63 19.74 0.12 7.36
N THR A 64 20.32 0.08 8.55
CA THR A 64 21.57 -0.64 8.82
C THR A 64 21.45 -2.14 8.51
N VAL A 65 20.28 -2.73 8.71
CA VAL A 65 20.00 -4.13 8.31
C VAL A 65 20.25 -4.39 6.82
N ASN A 66 20.19 -3.38 5.96
CA ASN A 66 20.50 -3.57 4.55
C ASN A 66 22.00 -3.74 4.26
N GLN A 67 22.90 -3.49 5.22
CA GLN A 67 24.34 -3.70 5.08
C GLN A 67 24.69 -5.20 4.98
N ILE A 68 23.90 -6.08 5.59
CA ILE A 68 24.09 -7.54 5.48
C ILE A 68 23.58 -8.11 4.15
N ILE A 69 22.86 -7.32 3.37
CA ILE A 69 22.37 -7.69 2.05
C ILE A 69 23.44 -7.28 1.05
N SER A 70 23.76 -8.16 0.10
CA SER A 70 24.65 -7.80 -1.00
C SER A 70 24.20 -6.49 -1.64
N SER A 71 25.18 -5.69 -2.08
CA SER A 71 24.89 -4.47 -2.84
C SER A 71 24.03 -4.80 -4.06
N LEU A 72 23.21 -3.82 -4.47
CA LEU A 72 22.44 -3.99 -5.71
C LEU A 72 23.41 -4.26 -6.87
N LYS A 73 22.96 -5.08 -7.82
CA LYS A 73 23.74 -5.55 -8.96
C LYS A 73 23.08 -5.12 -10.27
N SER A 74 23.88 -4.95 -11.31
CA SER A 74 23.40 -4.64 -12.67
C SER A 74 22.86 -5.90 -13.37
N ILE A 75 21.88 -6.57 -12.75
CA ILE A 75 21.26 -7.80 -13.24
C ILE A 75 19.90 -7.46 -13.87
N SER A 76 19.57 -8.12 -14.97
CA SER A 76 18.20 -8.05 -15.52
C SER A 76 17.28 -8.95 -14.70
N PRO A 77 16.10 -8.49 -14.26
CA PRO A 77 15.14 -9.36 -13.60
C PRO A 77 14.77 -10.55 -14.49
N HIS A 78 14.81 -11.74 -13.90
CA HIS A 78 14.30 -13.00 -14.42
C HIS A 78 12.78 -12.89 -14.55
N LYS A 79 12.29 -12.62 -15.77
CA LYS A 79 10.86 -12.32 -16.02
C LYS A 79 9.98 -13.56 -15.93
N GLU A 80 10.56 -14.73 -16.17
CA GLU A 80 9.87 -16.01 -16.15
C GLU A 80 9.37 -16.40 -14.74
N LEU A 81 9.90 -15.77 -13.70
CA LEU A 81 9.40 -15.94 -12.33
C LEU A 81 7.96 -15.43 -12.18
N GLY A 82 7.52 -14.56 -13.10
CA GLY A 82 6.15 -14.06 -13.18
C GLY A 82 5.16 -15.05 -13.80
N PHE A 83 5.58 -16.24 -14.25
CA PHE A 83 4.68 -17.20 -14.90
C PHE A 83 4.09 -18.25 -13.96
N ALA A 84 2.80 -18.54 -14.14
CA ALA A 84 2.04 -19.57 -13.44
C ALA A 84 2.11 -20.94 -14.13
N MET A 85 3.33 -21.42 -14.40
CA MET A 85 3.55 -22.69 -15.12
C MET A 85 3.84 -23.89 -14.21
N CYS A 86 3.98 -23.65 -12.91
CA CYS A 86 4.35 -24.66 -11.93
C CYS A 86 3.38 -24.65 -10.74
N GLN A 87 3.47 -25.71 -9.93
CA GLN A 87 2.77 -25.79 -8.66
C GLN A 87 3.14 -24.63 -7.73
N GLU A 88 2.29 -24.40 -6.73
CA GLU A 88 2.40 -23.25 -5.83
C GLU A 88 3.78 -23.14 -5.16
N ASP A 89 4.32 -24.27 -4.71
CA ASP A 89 5.59 -24.43 -4.01
C ASP A 89 6.80 -24.60 -4.93
N GLN A 90 6.61 -24.33 -6.23
CA GLN A 90 7.64 -24.43 -7.26
C GLN A 90 7.78 -23.13 -8.06
N LEU A 91 8.91 -22.96 -8.75
CA LEU A 91 9.22 -21.82 -9.61
C LEU A 91 9.56 -22.33 -11.01
N TYR A 92 8.98 -21.72 -12.04
CA TYR A 92 9.36 -21.99 -13.41
C TYR A 92 10.65 -21.22 -13.72
N ILE A 93 11.67 -21.93 -14.18
CA ILE A 93 12.94 -21.33 -14.57
C ILE A 93 13.31 -21.86 -15.96
N LYS A 94 13.56 -20.92 -16.88
CA LYS A 94 14.03 -21.22 -18.24
C LYS A 94 15.49 -20.81 -18.34
N LYS A 95 16.37 -21.77 -18.63
CA LYS A 95 17.78 -21.50 -18.97
C LYS A 95 17.87 -21.24 -20.48
N ASP A 96 18.79 -20.36 -20.90
CA ASP A 96 18.87 -19.82 -22.27
C ASP A 96 18.88 -20.88 -23.39
N THR A 97 19.31 -22.10 -23.09
CA THR A 97 19.47 -23.18 -24.07
C THR A 97 18.56 -24.40 -23.86
N HIS A 98 17.66 -24.39 -22.86
CA HIS A 98 16.87 -25.57 -22.47
C HIS A 98 15.37 -25.26 -22.32
N LYS A 99 14.52 -26.28 -22.52
CA LYS A 99 13.10 -26.20 -22.10
C LYS A 99 13.05 -25.90 -20.60
N GLY A 100 12.28 -24.89 -20.21
CA GLY A 100 12.19 -24.50 -18.80
C GLY A 100 11.57 -25.60 -17.95
N ARG A 101 11.97 -25.67 -16.67
CA ARG A 101 11.51 -26.69 -15.72
C ARG A 101 11.11 -26.08 -14.38
N CYS A 102 10.28 -26.80 -13.65
CA CYS A 102 9.81 -26.42 -12.32
C CYS A 102 10.81 -26.85 -11.25
N TYR A 103 11.15 -25.95 -10.34
CA TYR A 103 12.02 -26.22 -9.20
C TYR A 103 11.32 -25.88 -7.90
N GLY A 104 11.46 -26.71 -6.87
CA GLY A 104 10.94 -26.39 -5.54
C GLY A 104 11.52 -25.06 -5.01
N LEU A 105 10.70 -24.26 -4.33
CA LEU A 105 11.09 -22.92 -3.85
C LEU A 105 12.25 -22.93 -2.85
N LYS A 106 12.48 -24.06 -2.17
CA LYS A 106 13.62 -24.25 -1.26
C LYS A 106 14.93 -24.60 -1.97
N SER A 107 14.89 -24.91 -3.27
CA SER A 107 16.10 -25.28 -4.03
C SER A 107 17.05 -24.09 -4.16
N LYS A 108 18.36 -24.37 -4.17
CA LYS A 108 19.41 -23.34 -4.32
C LYS A 108 19.19 -22.49 -5.59
N ILE A 109 18.77 -23.13 -6.68
CA ILE A 109 18.54 -22.42 -7.95
C ILE A 109 17.33 -21.49 -7.88
N ALA A 110 16.18 -21.93 -7.32
CA ALA A 110 15.02 -21.06 -7.18
C ALA A 110 15.32 -19.87 -6.26
N GLN A 111 16.04 -20.09 -5.17
CA GLN A 111 16.49 -19.01 -4.28
C GLN A 111 17.43 -18.04 -4.98
N THR A 112 18.40 -18.55 -5.76
CA THR A 112 19.34 -17.71 -6.52
C THR A 112 18.59 -16.76 -7.45
N TYR A 113 17.65 -17.28 -8.25
CA TYR A 113 16.86 -16.46 -9.17
C TYR A 113 15.99 -15.42 -8.43
N MET A 114 15.36 -15.78 -7.32
CA MET A 114 14.61 -14.80 -6.50
C MET A 114 15.53 -13.73 -5.88
N ILE A 115 16.74 -14.10 -5.46
CA ILE A 115 17.73 -13.16 -4.91
C ILE A 115 18.27 -12.25 -6.01
N ASP A 116 18.53 -12.75 -7.20
CA ASP A 116 18.96 -11.94 -8.35
C ASP A 116 17.96 -10.83 -8.67
N ASN A 117 16.65 -11.16 -8.68
CA ASN A 117 15.60 -10.16 -8.87
C ASN A 117 15.55 -9.16 -7.70
N LEU A 118 15.70 -9.64 -6.45
CA LEU A 118 15.76 -8.77 -5.27
C LEU A 118 16.94 -7.79 -5.30
N LEU A 119 18.07 -8.21 -5.86
CA LEU A 119 19.31 -7.43 -5.95
C LEU A 119 19.40 -6.59 -7.22
N SER A 120 18.43 -6.67 -8.13
CA SER A 120 18.44 -5.89 -9.37
C SER A 120 18.43 -4.38 -9.12
N LYS A 121 19.33 -3.64 -9.78
CA LYS A 121 19.29 -2.18 -9.87
C LYS A 121 18.23 -1.66 -10.85
N LYS A 122 17.65 -2.53 -11.69
CA LYS A 122 16.70 -2.08 -12.72
C LYS A 122 15.45 -1.50 -12.05
N PRO A 123 15.03 -0.27 -12.41
CA PRO A 123 13.79 0.28 -11.91
C PRO A 123 12.61 -0.64 -12.24
N VAL A 124 11.70 -0.80 -11.26
CA VAL A 124 10.43 -1.52 -11.46
C VAL A 124 9.55 -0.72 -12.43
N ASP A 125 8.88 -1.39 -13.36
CA ASP A 125 7.86 -0.73 -14.17
C ASP A 125 6.56 -0.60 -13.38
N CYS A 126 6.35 0.57 -12.75
CA CYS A 126 5.18 0.84 -11.93
C CYS A 126 3.84 0.65 -12.66
N ASN A 127 3.80 0.78 -14.01
CA ASN A 127 2.56 0.59 -14.77
C ASN A 127 2.28 -0.89 -15.10
N ALA A 128 3.28 -1.75 -14.92
CA ALA A 128 3.13 -3.20 -15.06
C ALA A 128 2.66 -3.86 -13.76
N ILE A 129 2.82 -3.19 -12.62
CA ILE A 129 2.51 -3.76 -11.30
C ILE A 129 1.04 -4.17 -11.22
N ILE A 130 0.84 -5.44 -10.85
CA ILE A 130 -0.46 -6.02 -10.58
C ILE A 130 -0.51 -6.43 -9.11
N ALA A 131 -1.43 -5.84 -8.37
CA ALA A 131 -1.64 -6.15 -6.97
C ALA A 131 -2.43 -7.46 -6.81
N PRO A 132 -2.37 -8.12 -5.64
CA PRO A 132 -3.14 -9.33 -5.41
C PRO A 132 -4.64 -9.07 -5.41
N LYS A 133 -5.41 -10.10 -5.79
CA LYS A 133 -6.87 -10.03 -5.90
C LYS A 133 -7.55 -9.91 -4.53
N GLN A 134 -8.64 -9.15 -4.45
CA GLN A 134 -9.57 -9.26 -3.33
C GLN A 134 -10.41 -10.53 -3.41
N LEU A 135 -10.32 -11.33 -2.38
CA LEU A 135 -11.15 -12.50 -2.15
C LEU A 135 -11.43 -12.55 -0.64
N GLN A 136 -12.66 -12.88 -0.22
CA GLN A 136 -12.89 -13.27 1.18
C GLN A 136 -12.44 -12.23 2.25
N GLY A 137 -12.58 -10.93 1.96
CA GLY A 137 -12.27 -9.84 2.91
C GLY A 137 -10.77 -9.58 3.16
N ASN A 138 -9.87 -10.12 2.32
CA ASN A 138 -8.41 -9.96 2.46
C ASN A 138 -7.85 -8.56 2.07
N CYS A 139 -8.68 -7.54 1.91
CA CYS A 139 -8.25 -6.21 1.47
C CYS A 139 -7.19 -5.58 2.38
N TRP A 140 -7.28 -5.82 3.69
CA TRP A 140 -6.29 -5.39 4.67
C TRP A 140 -4.91 -6.01 4.38
N PHE A 141 -4.86 -7.29 4.00
CA PHE A 141 -3.60 -7.98 3.69
C PHE A 141 -3.03 -7.48 2.37
N ASN A 142 -3.88 -7.23 1.36
CA ASN A 142 -3.44 -6.65 0.10
C ASN A 142 -2.87 -5.23 0.33
N ALA A 143 -3.49 -4.42 1.19
CA ALA A 143 -2.94 -3.13 1.56
C ALA A 143 -1.59 -3.24 2.30
N PHE A 144 -1.47 -4.17 3.26
CA PHE A 144 -0.20 -4.54 3.90
C PHE A 144 0.87 -4.89 2.85
N PHE A 145 0.54 -5.76 1.90
CA PHE A 145 1.42 -6.20 0.84
C PHE A 145 1.94 -5.02 0.00
N MET A 146 1.06 -4.11 -0.38
CA MET A 146 1.43 -2.94 -1.20
C MET A 146 2.38 -2.00 -0.46
N VAL A 147 2.08 -1.65 0.80
CA VAL A 147 2.89 -0.65 1.52
C VAL A 147 4.24 -1.20 2.00
N HIS A 148 4.36 -2.50 2.28
CA HIS A 148 5.62 -3.09 2.74
C HIS A 148 6.52 -3.59 1.60
N PHE A 149 5.95 -4.08 0.49
CA PHE A 149 6.76 -4.76 -0.53
C PHE A 149 6.69 -4.13 -1.92
N ILE A 150 5.80 -3.17 -2.16
CA ILE A 150 5.62 -2.57 -3.48
C ILE A 150 5.98 -1.07 -3.48
N SER A 151 5.71 -0.33 -2.39
CA SER A 151 6.12 1.07 -2.27
C SER A 151 7.64 1.26 -2.36
N ASP A 152 8.10 2.45 -2.76
CA ASP A 152 9.52 2.76 -2.91
C ASP A 152 10.30 2.56 -1.60
N LYS A 153 9.81 3.12 -0.49
CA LYS A 153 10.47 2.97 0.80
C LYS A 153 10.21 1.59 1.40
N GLY A 154 9.02 1.00 1.19
CA GLY A 154 8.76 -0.37 1.61
C GLY A 154 9.76 -1.37 1.00
N ARG A 155 9.92 -1.36 -0.33
CA ARG A 155 10.91 -2.20 -1.02
C ARG A 155 12.33 -2.02 -0.49
N LYS A 156 12.69 -0.81 -0.07
CA LYS A 156 14.01 -0.51 0.48
C LYS A 156 14.14 -1.00 1.92
N PHE A 157 13.21 -0.66 2.81
CA PHE A 157 13.30 -0.91 4.24
C PHE A 157 13.05 -2.38 4.58
N PHE A 158 12.12 -3.05 3.90
CA PHE A 158 11.78 -4.46 4.14
C PHE A 158 12.52 -5.41 3.20
N ARG A 159 13.59 -4.96 2.55
CA ARG A 159 14.41 -5.80 1.66
C ARG A 159 15.02 -6.98 2.41
N TYR A 160 15.46 -6.77 3.65
CA TYR A 160 15.99 -7.84 4.51
C TYR A 160 14.94 -8.91 4.79
N LEU A 161 13.68 -8.51 4.95
CA LEU A 161 12.59 -9.42 5.22
C LEU A 161 12.32 -10.28 3.97
N ARG A 162 12.33 -9.69 2.77
CA ARG A 162 12.27 -10.48 1.52
C ARG A 162 13.45 -11.45 1.40
N LEU A 163 14.67 -11.02 1.72
CA LEU A 163 15.83 -11.91 1.73
C LEU A 163 15.62 -13.08 2.71
N ALA A 164 15.14 -12.81 3.92
CA ALA A 164 14.84 -13.82 4.91
C ALA A 164 13.70 -14.77 4.46
N MET A 165 12.67 -14.25 3.80
CA MET A 165 11.62 -15.06 3.17
C MET A 165 12.20 -16.00 2.10
N ILE A 166 13.22 -15.57 1.34
CA ILE A 166 13.86 -16.39 0.30
C ILE A 166 14.81 -17.42 0.90
N THR A 167 15.70 -17.02 1.81
CA THR A 167 16.77 -17.89 2.35
C THR A 167 16.30 -18.75 3.52
N GLY A 168 15.30 -18.28 4.26
CA GLY A 168 14.88 -18.88 5.53
C GLY A 168 15.71 -18.44 6.71
N LYS A 169 16.60 -17.45 6.53
CA LYS A 169 17.53 -17.00 7.56
C LYS A 169 17.35 -15.50 7.81
N LEU A 170 17.11 -15.14 9.06
CA LEU A 170 16.97 -13.76 9.51
C LEU A 170 18.34 -13.07 9.60
N PRO A 171 18.38 -11.73 9.69
CA PRO A 171 19.63 -10.97 9.78
C PRO A 171 20.55 -11.37 10.93
N ASN A 172 19.97 -11.74 12.08
CA ASN A 172 20.70 -12.23 13.25
C ASN A 172 21.16 -13.69 13.13
N GLY A 173 20.93 -14.33 11.97
CA GLY A 173 21.29 -15.71 11.70
C GLY A 173 20.26 -16.76 12.13
N THR A 174 19.21 -16.36 12.87
CA THR A 174 18.13 -17.26 13.29
C THR A 174 17.40 -17.82 12.07
N GLN A 175 17.14 -19.13 12.10
CA GLN A 175 16.34 -19.79 11.07
C GLN A 175 14.86 -19.48 11.29
N ILE A 176 14.17 -19.14 10.19
CA ILE A 176 12.71 -19.08 10.17
C ILE A 176 12.18 -20.48 10.46
N SER A 177 11.22 -20.55 11.37
CA SER A 177 10.57 -21.81 11.75
C SER A 177 10.04 -22.55 10.52
N SER A 178 10.10 -23.88 10.57
CA SER A 178 9.65 -24.75 9.48
C SER A 178 8.19 -24.47 9.08
N GLU A 179 7.41 -24.05 10.07
CA GLU A 179 6.00 -23.65 10.05
C GLU A 179 5.77 -22.45 9.14
N LEU A 180 6.61 -21.41 9.20
CA LEU A 180 6.44 -20.23 8.36
C LEU A 180 7.32 -20.22 7.11
N ARG A 181 8.26 -21.16 7.00
CA ARG A 181 9.22 -21.19 5.87
C ARG A 181 8.55 -21.20 4.50
N MET A 182 7.62 -22.14 4.27
CA MET A 182 6.95 -22.25 2.97
C MET A 182 5.92 -21.13 2.71
N PRO A 183 5.04 -20.76 3.66
CA PRO A 183 4.14 -19.62 3.48
C PRO A 183 4.87 -18.33 3.09
N LEU A 184 6.01 -18.05 3.74
CA LEU A 184 6.83 -16.87 3.46
C LEU A 184 7.53 -16.94 2.09
N LEU A 185 7.98 -18.12 1.65
CA LEU A 185 8.49 -18.31 0.28
C LEU A 185 7.44 -18.01 -0.79
N ILE A 186 6.23 -18.55 -0.62
CA ILE A 186 5.12 -18.33 -1.55
C ILE A 186 4.73 -16.85 -1.54
N MET A 187 4.73 -16.21 -0.38
CA MET A 187 4.50 -14.77 -0.27
C MET A 187 5.56 -13.96 -1.05
N ASN A 188 6.85 -14.29 -0.96
CA ASN A 188 7.88 -13.63 -1.76
C ASN A 188 7.72 -13.90 -3.27
N LYS A 189 7.32 -15.11 -3.66
CA LYS A 189 6.96 -15.43 -5.05
C LYS A 189 5.82 -14.55 -5.56
N TYR A 190 4.82 -14.26 -4.72
CA TYR A 190 3.73 -13.33 -5.07
C TYR A 190 4.22 -11.88 -5.19
N ILE A 191 5.08 -11.42 -4.27
CA ILE A 191 5.72 -10.10 -4.37
C ILE A 191 6.46 -9.97 -5.70
N GLU A 192 7.22 -11.00 -6.08
CA GLU A 192 7.97 -11.00 -7.34
C GLU A 192 7.04 -10.92 -8.55
N ALA A 193 6.02 -11.77 -8.61
CA ALA A 193 5.03 -11.74 -9.68
C ALA A 193 4.34 -10.37 -9.79
N SER A 194 3.96 -9.75 -8.67
CA SER A 194 3.40 -8.41 -8.65
C SER A 194 4.33 -7.37 -9.27
N LEU A 195 5.62 -7.40 -8.96
CA LEU A 195 6.60 -6.43 -9.47
C LEU A 195 6.90 -6.62 -10.96
N LEU A 196 6.89 -7.87 -11.44
CA LEU A 196 7.09 -8.21 -12.85
C LEU A 196 5.86 -7.89 -13.70
N GLY A 197 4.66 -8.01 -13.14
CA GLY A 197 3.41 -7.78 -13.84
C GLY A 197 3.08 -8.83 -14.89
N VAL A 198 2.28 -8.46 -15.89
CA VAL A 198 2.07 -9.27 -17.10
C VAL A 198 3.10 -8.84 -18.15
N PRO A 199 3.98 -9.74 -18.61
CA PRO A 199 4.87 -9.42 -19.72
C PRO A 199 4.06 -8.98 -20.95
N PRO A 200 4.50 -7.98 -21.73
CA PRO A 200 3.71 -7.40 -22.83
C PRO A 200 3.18 -8.41 -23.86
N ASP A 201 3.92 -9.49 -24.08
CA ASP A 201 3.65 -10.52 -25.10
C ASP A 201 3.17 -11.85 -24.49
N ALA A 202 2.92 -11.89 -23.18
CA ALA A 202 2.46 -13.10 -22.49
C ALA A 202 0.94 -13.13 -22.35
N ASP A 203 0.37 -14.33 -22.44
CA ASP A 203 -1.04 -14.55 -22.12
C ASP A 203 -1.30 -14.20 -20.64
N PRO A 204 -2.24 -13.29 -20.33
CA PRO A 204 -2.58 -12.96 -18.94
C PRO A 204 -3.00 -14.16 -18.09
N ARG A 205 -3.45 -15.26 -18.71
CA ARG A 205 -3.81 -16.52 -18.03
C ARG A 205 -2.60 -17.29 -17.52
N ILE A 206 -1.41 -17.04 -18.07
CA ILE A 206 -0.15 -17.61 -17.56
C ILE A 206 0.60 -16.65 -16.65
N SER A 207 0.08 -15.44 -16.40
CA SER A 207 0.67 -14.52 -15.43
C SER A 207 0.31 -14.95 -14.02
N LEU A 208 1.31 -15.18 -13.18
CA LEU A 208 1.09 -15.47 -11.79
C LEU A 208 0.43 -14.29 -11.07
N ALA A 209 0.78 -13.06 -11.44
CA ALA A 209 0.28 -11.86 -10.79
C ALA A 209 -1.24 -11.71 -10.87
N THR A 210 -1.87 -12.16 -11.97
CA THR A 210 -3.33 -12.11 -12.17
C THR A 210 -4.06 -13.24 -11.42
N LEU A 211 -3.33 -14.27 -10.97
CA LEU A 211 -3.87 -15.47 -10.33
C LEU A 211 -3.64 -15.52 -8.82
N MET A 212 -2.97 -14.52 -8.24
CA MET A 212 -2.61 -14.52 -6.81
C MET A 212 -3.85 -14.44 -5.92
N ASP A 213 -3.91 -15.33 -4.94
CA ASP A 213 -4.89 -15.31 -3.85
C ASP A 213 -4.17 -15.24 -2.50
N THR A 214 -4.13 -14.05 -1.90
CA THR A 214 -3.46 -13.84 -0.60
C THR A 214 -4.15 -14.56 0.55
N ASN A 215 -5.41 -15.00 0.39
CA ASN A 215 -6.05 -15.88 1.38
C ASN A 215 -5.30 -17.20 1.54
N LYS A 216 -4.63 -17.69 0.49
CA LYS A 216 -3.78 -18.89 0.62
C LYS A 216 -2.64 -18.64 1.59
N ILE A 217 -2.01 -17.46 1.55
CA ILE A 217 -0.95 -17.08 2.48
C ILE A 217 -1.52 -16.94 3.90
N ILE A 218 -2.62 -16.19 4.07
CA ILE A 218 -3.27 -15.99 5.37
C ILE A 218 -3.65 -17.34 6.00
N ARG A 219 -4.32 -18.24 5.24
CA ARG A 219 -4.69 -19.58 5.73
C ARG A 219 -3.49 -20.38 6.17
N LYS A 220 -2.41 -20.40 5.38
CA LYS A 220 -1.22 -21.20 5.71
C LYS A 220 -0.51 -20.66 6.95
N ILE A 221 -0.29 -19.34 7.04
CA ILE A 221 0.28 -18.71 8.24
C ILE A 221 -0.61 -19.02 9.44
N ALA A 222 -1.92 -18.78 9.32
CA ALA A 222 -2.83 -18.93 10.44
C ALA A 222 -2.93 -20.38 10.94
N ARG A 223 -2.99 -21.35 10.01
CA ARG A 223 -3.00 -22.78 10.33
C ARG A 223 -1.71 -23.20 11.05
N ASN A 224 -0.55 -22.74 10.57
CA ASN A 224 0.74 -23.17 11.09
C ASN A 224 1.08 -22.52 12.45
N LEU A 225 0.50 -21.37 12.78
CA LEU A 225 0.65 -20.76 14.10
C LEU A 225 -0.29 -21.36 15.16
N GLY A 226 -1.41 -21.98 14.76
CA GLY A 226 -2.42 -22.45 15.70
C GLY A 226 -3.25 -21.30 16.29
N LYS A 227 -4.23 -21.61 17.15
CA LYS A 227 -5.16 -20.59 17.71
C LYS A 227 -4.49 -19.67 18.74
N GLU A 228 -3.75 -20.26 19.67
CA GLU A 228 -3.15 -19.54 20.80
C GLU A 228 -2.16 -18.47 20.34
N LYS A 229 -1.10 -18.86 19.61
CA LYS A 229 -0.10 -17.92 19.09
C LYS A 229 -0.71 -16.83 18.21
N ARG A 230 -1.74 -17.15 17.44
CA ARG A 230 -2.44 -16.15 16.61
C ARG A 230 -3.12 -15.09 17.44
N MET A 231 -3.79 -15.47 18.52
CA MET A 231 -4.44 -14.51 19.42
C MET A 231 -3.41 -13.62 20.10
N GLU A 232 -2.31 -14.20 20.59
CA GLU A 232 -1.18 -13.47 21.16
C GLU A 232 -0.59 -12.45 20.18
N LEU A 233 -0.42 -12.84 18.92
CA LEU A 233 0.25 -12.03 17.89
C LEU A 233 -0.71 -11.16 17.07
N SER A 234 -2.01 -11.16 17.39
CA SER A 234 -3.04 -10.48 16.58
C SER A 234 -3.04 -10.89 15.09
N ILE A 235 -2.71 -12.16 14.81
CA ILE A 235 -2.74 -12.73 13.45
C ILE A 235 -4.08 -13.42 13.23
N VAL A 236 -4.85 -12.88 12.29
CA VAL A 236 -6.19 -13.38 11.97
C VAL A 236 -6.18 -14.50 10.93
N LYS A 237 -7.29 -15.23 10.83
CA LYS A 237 -7.55 -16.19 9.73
C LYS A 237 -8.30 -15.48 8.59
N THR A 238 -8.52 -16.20 7.50
CA THR A 238 -9.30 -15.66 6.37
C THR A 238 -10.75 -15.40 6.75
N ASN A 239 -11.39 -14.44 6.06
CA ASN A 239 -12.72 -13.90 6.39
C ASN A 239 -12.79 -13.09 7.71
N GLU A 240 -11.67 -12.83 8.38
CA GLU A 240 -11.62 -11.94 9.54
C GLU A 240 -11.06 -10.58 9.14
N ALA A 241 -11.67 -9.53 9.69
CA ALA A 241 -11.14 -8.18 9.60
C ALA A 241 -9.86 -8.07 10.44
N ALA A 242 -8.87 -7.35 9.93
CA ALA A 242 -7.62 -7.11 10.65
C ALA A 242 -7.04 -5.74 10.34
N ASN A 243 -6.13 -5.33 11.21
CA ASN A 243 -5.27 -4.18 10.99
C ASN A 243 -4.01 -4.63 10.22
N PRO A 244 -3.72 -4.04 9.05
CA PRO A 244 -2.53 -4.36 8.25
C PRO A 244 -1.21 -4.24 9.02
N PHE A 245 -1.10 -3.27 9.93
CA PHE A 245 0.11 -3.05 10.71
C PHE A 245 0.21 -4.02 11.88
N ASP A 246 -0.90 -4.36 12.54
CA ASP A 246 -0.87 -5.34 13.63
C ASP A 246 -0.49 -6.73 13.09
N PHE A 247 -0.91 -7.08 11.88
CA PHE A 247 -0.42 -8.28 11.19
C PHE A 247 1.10 -8.25 10.95
N TYR A 248 1.64 -7.11 10.47
CA TYR A 248 3.09 -6.93 10.33
C TYR A 248 3.79 -7.14 11.67
N ASN A 249 3.32 -6.46 12.72
CA ASN A 249 3.90 -6.50 14.06
C ASN A 249 3.87 -7.93 14.64
N GLY A 250 2.75 -8.63 14.51
CA GLY A 250 2.63 -10.04 14.88
C GLY A 250 3.62 -10.93 14.14
N LEU A 251 3.75 -10.73 12.83
CA LEU A 251 4.69 -11.51 12.01
C LEU A 251 6.15 -11.29 12.44
N ILE A 252 6.59 -10.05 12.60
CA ILE A 252 7.99 -9.77 12.99
C ILE A 252 8.28 -10.18 14.44
N THR A 253 7.27 -10.14 15.31
CA THR A 253 7.39 -10.56 16.72
C THR A 253 7.59 -12.07 16.79
N TYR A 254 6.79 -12.83 16.04
CA TYR A 254 6.96 -14.27 15.93
C TYR A 254 8.31 -14.68 15.35
N LEU A 255 8.75 -13.96 14.31
CA LEU A 255 10.07 -14.17 13.72
C LEU A 255 11.21 -13.74 14.67
N LYS A 256 10.92 -13.11 15.81
CA LYS A 256 11.91 -12.52 16.72
C LYS A 256 12.87 -11.59 15.96
N SER A 257 12.33 -10.84 15.01
CA SER A 257 13.08 -9.93 14.14
C SER A 257 12.86 -8.49 14.58
N ASN A 258 13.89 -7.92 15.18
CA ASN A 258 13.97 -6.51 15.60
C ASN A 258 14.95 -5.72 14.71
N SER A 259 15.02 -6.08 13.43
CA SER A 259 16.03 -5.54 12.51
C SER A 259 15.76 -4.11 12.01
N LEU A 260 14.55 -3.59 12.26
CA LEU A 260 14.21 -2.18 12.07
C LEU A 260 13.76 -1.61 13.40
N VAL A 261 14.17 -0.37 13.68
CA VAL A 261 13.70 0.42 14.81
C VAL A 261 12.49 1.24 14.36
N PHE A 262 11.33 1.02 14.96
CA PHE A 262 10.12 1.76 14.61
C PHE A 262 9.20 1.96 15.81
N THR A 263 8.30 2.94 15.67
CA THR A 263 7.23 3.19 16.64
C THR A 263 5.90 3.40 15.91
N LYS A 264 4.78 3.15 16.61
CA LYS A 264 3.42 3.44 16.14
C LYS A 264 2.79 4.45 17.08
N LEU A 265 2.34 5.58 16.52
CA LEU A 265 1.64 6.62 17.27
C LEU A 265 0.19 6.71 16.80
N VAL A 266 -0.73 6.73 17.77
CA VAL A 266 -2.14 7.01 17.50
C VAL A 266 -2.37 8.51 17.57
N VAL A 267 -2.84 9.09 16.48
CA VAL A 267 -3.20 10.50 16.37
C VAL A 267 -4.54 10.71 17.03
N ARG A 268 -4.52 11.05 18.32
CA ARG A 268 -5.72 11.41 19.09
C ARG A 268 -6.07 12.88 18.89
N GLY A 269 -7.34 13.22 19.12
CA GLY A 269 -7.77 14.61 19.05
C GLY A 269 -7.06 15.53 20.04
N SER A 270 -6.82 16.78 19.62
CA SER A 270 -6.34 17.85 20.49
C SER A 270 -7.14 19.14 20.22
N ASN A 271 -7.27 19.97 21.24
CA ASN A 271 -7.95 21.27 21.17
C ASN A 271 -7.18 22.29 20.30
N SER A 272 -5.95 21.99 19.85
CA SER A 272 -5.15 22.86 18.97
C SER A 272 -4.42 22.10 17.84
N LYS A 273 -4.42 22.70 16.63
CA LYS A 273 -3.77 22.19 15.41
C LYS A 273 -2.25 22.06 15.50
N GLN A 274 -1.60 23.15 15.89
CA GLN A 274 -0.13 23.26 15.91
C GLN A 274 0.46 22.44 17.05
N ARG A 275 -0.32 22.23 18.12
CA ARG A 275 0.08 21.41 19.26
C ARG A 275 0.26 19.95 18.86
N LEU A 276 -0.64 19.37 18.07
CA LEU A 276 -0.59 17.93 17.76
C LEU A 276 0.65 17.49 16.95
N VAL A 277 1.05 18.26 15.94
CA VAL A 277 2.26 17.95 15.16
C VAL A 277 3.50 18.08 16.04
N SER A 278 3.55 19.13 16.87
CA SER A 278 4.65 19.36 17.81
C SER A 278 4.71 18.27 18.89
N ASP A 279 3.56 17.82 19.40
CA ASP A 279 3.46 16.72 20.37
C ASP A 279 3.99 15.42 19.76
N ILE A 280 3.61 15.11 18.51
CA ILE A 280 4.16 13.97 17.77
C ILE A 280 5.67 14.12 17.60
N GLN A 281 6.17 15.29 17.22
CA GLN A 281 7.61 15.53 17.11
C GLN A 281 8.33 15.33 18.46
N ASN A 282 7.76 15.83 19.56
CA ASN A 282 8.32 15.67 20.89
C ASN A 282 8.37 14.21 21.32
N LEU A 283 7.29 13.45 21.09
CA LEU A 283 7.28 11.99 21.34
C LEU A 283 8.38 11.29 20.54
N LEU A 284 8.54 11.64 19.26
CA LEU A 284 9.54 11.02 18.40
C LEU A 284 10.98 11.46 18.76
N ASN A 285 11.19 12.69 19.22
CA ASN A 285 12.50 13.17 19.69
C ASN A 285 12.94 12.40 20.95
N ASN A 286 11.99 12.01 21.79
CA ASN A 286 12.20 11.30 23.06
C ASN A 286 12.31 9.77 22.90
N GLU A 287 12.22 9.24 21.68
CA GLU A 287 12.43 7.81 21.43
C GLU A 287 13.83 7.39 21.85
N ARG A 288 13.96 6.17 22.40
CA ARG A 288 15.24 5.66 22.96
C ARG A 288 16.35 5.59 21.90
N ASN A 289 15.96 5.24 20.68
CA ASN A 289 16.83 5.04 19.53
C ASN A 289 16.31 5.86 18.35
N ALA A 290 17.21 6.31 17.47
CA ALA A 290 16.81 6.87 16.18
C ALA A 290 16.00 5.83 15.39
N LEU A 291 14.85 6.26 14.87
CA LEU A 291 13.94 5.37 14.15
C LEU A 291 14.39 5.18 12.69
N ASP A 292 14.17 3.98 12.16
CA ASP A 292 14.20 3.75 10.72
C ASP A 292 12.92 4.30 10.08
N PHE A 293 11.77 4.02 10.69
CA PHE A 293 10.48 4.51 10.24
C PHE A 293 9.51 4.64 11.42
N PHE A 294 8.41 5.35 11.22
CA PHE A 294 7.30 5.37 12.17
C PHE A 294 5.97 5.36 11.45
N VAL A 295 4.95 4.95 12.20
CA VAL A 295 3.58 4.85 11.71
C VAL A 295 2.67 5.78 12.49
N LEU A 296 1.86 6.55 11.76
CA LEU A 296 0.77 7.31 12.34
C LEU A 296 -0.55 6.63 12.01
N GLU A 297 -1.32 6.31 13.04
CA GLU A 297 -2.65 5.70 12.94
C GLU A 297 -3.71 6.70 13.39
N ARG A 298 -4.82 6.84 12.65
CA ARG A 298 -5.97 7.63 13.10
C ARG A 298 -7.27 6.89 12.84
N TRP A 299 -8.15 6.94 13.83
CA TRP A 299 -9.47 6.34 13.77
C TRP A 299 -10.47 7.19 12.99
N SER A 300 -11.41 6.53 12.33
CA SER A 300 -12.48 7.19 11.57
C SER A 300 -13.34 8.08 12.46
N GLU A 301 -13.51 7.71 13.72
CA GLU A 301 -14.30 8.36 14.75
C GLU A 301 -13.73 9.73 15.11
N ASP A 302 -12.42 9.91 14.96
CA ASP A 302 -11.73 11.15 15.28
C ASP A 302 -11.90 12.23 14.21
N PHE A 303 -12.64 11.97 13.13
CA PHE A 303 -12.76 12.89 11.99
C PHE A 303 -13.36 14.26 12.35
N HIS A 304 -14.20 14.32 13.39
CA HIS A 304 -14.77 15.56 13.90
C HIS A 304 -13.70 16.53 14.42
N ILE A 305 -12.54 16.02 14.81
CA ILE A 305 -11.40 16.83 15.20
C ILE A 305 -10.78 17.43 13.93
N LYS A 306 -11.19 18.66 13.61
CA LYS A 306 -10.68 19.44 12.47
C LYS A 306 -9.23 19.90 12.65
N ASN A 307 -8.63 19.60 13.80
CA ASN A 307 -7.33 20.10 14.21
C ASN A 307 -6.13 19.26 13.75
N TRP A 308 -6.30 18.40 12.76
CA TRP A 308 -5.20 17.61 12.22
C TRP A 308 -4.96 17.93 10.74
N SER A 309 -3.69 18.15 10.41
CA SER A 309 -3.20 18.22 9.03
C SER A 309 -2.06 17.22 8.91
N ILE A 310 -2.19 16.28 7.99
CA ILE A 310 -1.19 15.25 7.69
C ILE A 310 0.06 15.94 7.12
N PRO A 311 1.21 15.91 7.82
CA PRO A 311 2.46 16.47 7.30
C PRO A 311 3.04 15.56 6.21
N ASN A 312 3.66 16.11 5.18
CA ASN A 312 4.38 15.25 4.21
C ASN A 312 5.76 14.82 4.71
N LYS A 313 6.30 15.54 5.71
CA LYS A 313 7.62 15.32 6.27
C LYS A 313 7.64 15.70 7.75
N PHE A 314 8.54 15.07 8.48
CA PHE A 314 8.92 15.42 9.84
C PHE A 314 10.42 15.63 9.91
N LYS A 315 10.84 16.61 10.70
CA LYS A 315 12.22 16.76 11.16
C LYS A 315 12.21 16.40 12.64
N ILE A 316 13.03 15.44 13.02
CA ILE A 316 13.08 14.86 14.37
C ILE A 316 14.52 15.01 14.83
N ASN A 317 14.72 15.65 15.98
CA ASN A 317 16.02 15.78 16.61
C ASN A 317 16.16 14.66 17.64
N HIS A 318 17.09 13.75 17.39
CA HIS A 318 17.43 12.68 18.32
C HIS A 318 18.85 12.90 18.82
N LYS A 319 18.99 13.16 20.13
CA LYS A 319 20.29 13.36 20.80
C LYS A 319 21.20 14.39 20.12
N GLY A 320 20.63 15.48 19.59
CA GLY A 320 21.37 16.55 18.91
C GLY A 320 21.48 16.39 17.40
N GLU A 321 21.14 15.22 16.84
CA GLU A 321 21.16 14.98 15.39
C GLU A 321 19.76 15.14 14.78
N GLU A 322 19.65 15.97 13.74
CA GLU A 322 18.40 16.10 12.97
C GLU A 322 18.28 14.98 11.94
N HIS A 323 17.14 14.30 11.92
CA HIS A 323 16.78 13.28 10.95
C HIS A 323 15.48 13.69 10.23
N THR A 324 15.46 13.56 8.91
CA THR A 324 14.26 13.83 8.11
C THR A 324 13.50 12.55 7.82
N TYR A 325 12.18 12.59 7.96
CA TYR A 325 11.29 11.47 7.65
C TYR A 325 10.24 11.94 6.66
N ILE A 326 9.97 11.14 5.62
CA ILE A 326 9.00 11.49 4.58
C ILE A 326 7.88 10.46 4.51
N LEU A 327 6.67 10.95 4.23
CA LEU A 327 5.50 10.11 3.97
C LEU A 327 5.67 9.40 2.62
N ASP A 328 5.75 8.08 2.63
CA ASP A 328 5.91 7.29 1.40
C ASP A 328 4.62 6.63 0.96
N SER A 329 3.87 6.08 1.92
CA SER A 329 2.67 5.31 1.69
C SER A 329 1.63 5.48 2.79
N ALA A 330 0.39 5.17 2.44
CA ALA A 330 -0.74 5.18 3.34
C ALA A 330 -1.69 4.01 3.05
N ILE A 331 -2.35 3.54 4.10
CA ILE A 331 -3.53 2.68 4.01
C ILE A 331 -4.73 3.50 4.46
N LEU A 332 -5.85 3.41 3.74
CA LEU A 332 -7.08 4.12 4.08
C LEU A 332 -8.25 3.13 4.02
N ARG A 333 -9.03 3.08 5.09
CA ARG A 333 -10.32 2.43 5.09
C ARG A 333 -11.36 3.36 4.49
N ASP A 334 -12.26 2.81 3.70
CA ASP A 334 -13.37 3.55 3.13
C ASP A 334 -14.28 4.12 4.23
N THR A 335 -15.12 5.10 3.86
CA THR A 335 -15.96 5.83 4.80
C THR A 335 -17.11 5.01 5.40
N GLN A 336 -17.42 3.84 4.83
CA GLN A 336 -18.40 2.88 5.35
C GLN A 336 -17.76 1.79 6.22
N LYS A 337 -16.42 1.81 6.37
CA LYS A 337 -15.64 0.92 7.24
C LYS A 337 -15.58 -0.54 6.78
N GLU A 338 -15.80 -0.80 5.50
CA GLU A 338 -15.88 -2.14 4.92
C GLU A 338 -14.59 -2.55 4.22
N HIS A 339 -13.83 -1.58 3.69
CA HIS A 339 -12.82 -1.86 2.69
C HIS A 339 -11.54 -1.03 2.84
N PHE A 340 -10.38 -1.64 2.60
CA PHE A 340 -9.07 -0.99 2.64
C PHE A 340 -8.51 -0.73 1.24
N SER A 341 -7.91 0.45 1.06
CA SER A 341 -7.11 0.82 -0.11
C SER A 341 -5.68 1.17 0.29
N ALA A 342 -4.75 1.07 -0.65
CA ALA A 342 -3.37 1.49 -0.44
C ALA A 342 -2.99 2.64 -1.38
N TYR A 343 -2.17 3.54 -0.87
CA TYR A 343 -1.61 4.67 -1.59
C TYR A 343 -0.12 4.64 -1.42
N ILE A 344 0.62 4.55 -2.52
CA ILE A 344 2.06 4.31 -2.48
C ILE A 344 2.79 5.31 -3.36
N THR A 345 4.09 5.44 -3.13
CA THR A 345 5.01 6.06 -4.08
C THR A 345 5.73 4.94 -4.84
N CYS A 346 5.79 5.03 -6.17
CA CYS A 346 6.52 4.11 -7.03
C CYS A 346 7.34 4.92 -8.04
N ASN A 347 8.67 4.72 -8.04
CA ASN A 347 9.65 5.54 -8.76
C ASN A 347 9.42 7.05 -8.58
N GLY A 348 9.17 7.47 -7.34
CA GLY A 348 8.92 8.86 -6.97
C GLY A 348 7.54 9.41 -7.38
N LYS A 349 6.67 8.60 -7.98
CA LYS A 349 5.34 9.02 -8.43
C LYS A 349 4.25 8.42 -7.55
N PRO A 350 3.16 9.16 -7.26
CA PRO A 350 2.09 8.68 -6.40
C PRO A 350 1.10 7.80 -7.18
N PHE A 351 0.73 6.67 -6.58
CA PHE A 351 -0.26 5.72 -7.11
C PHE A 351 -1.29 5.36 -6.03
N GLY A 352 -2.48 4.94 -6.48
CA GLY A 352 -3.52 4.35 -5.65
C GLY A 352 -3.81 2.92 -6.11
N PHE A 353 -4.14 2.07 -5.15
CA PHE A 353 -4.60 0.71 -5.34
C PHE A 353 -5.91 0.55 -4.58
N ASP A 354 -6.96 0.19 -5.32
CA ASP A 354 -8.19 -0.27 -4.72
C ASP A 354 -8.01 -1.69 -4.23
N GLY A 355 -8.06 -1.90 -2.92
CA GLY A 355 -7.89 -3.22 -2.34
C GLY A 355 -8.88 -4.27 -2.87
N GLU A 356 -9.95 -3.84 -3.55
CA GLU A 356 -11.09 -4.61 -4.09
C GLU A 356 -10.96 -4.92 -5.58
N SER A 357 -10.04 -4.25 -6.27
CA SER A 357 -9.93 -4.36 -7.72
C SER A 357 -8.98 -5.46 -8.16
N PHE A 358 -9.28 -6.05 -9.33
CA PHE A 358 -8.32 -6.83 -10.14
C PHE A 358 -7.33 -5.92 -10.90
N ALA A 359 -7.30 -4.63 -10.57
CA ALA A 359 -6.68 -3.63 -11.41
C ALA A 359 -5.22 -3.40 -11.03
N ARG A 360 -4.47 -2.93 -12.02
CA ARG A 360 -3.13 -2.37 -11.82
C ARG A 360 -3.19 -1.20 -10.86
N ILE A 361 -2.07 -0.90 -10.21
CA ILE A 361 -1.95 0.37 -9.49
C ILE A 361 -2.20 1.52 -10.47
N THR A 362 -2.97 2.51 -10.05
CA THR A 362 -3.39 3.62 -10.90
C THR A 362 -2.67 4.90 -10.48
N PRO A 363 -2.07 5.67 -11.42
CA PRO A 363 -1.51 6.97 -11.08
C PRO A 363 -2.54 7.85 -10.37
N PHE A 364 -2.23 8.26 -9.15
CA PHE A 364 -3.17 9.03 -8.33
C PHE A 364 -2.41 9.90 -7.33
N ASP A 365 -2.57 11.22 -7.46
CA ASP A 365 -1.92 12.20 -6.59
C ASP A 365 -2.64 12.33 -5.24
N TRP A 366 -2.59 11.25 -4.46
CA TRP A 366 -3.28 11.10 -3.19
C TRP A 366 -2.77 12.08 -2.12
N LYS A 367 -1.49 12.47 -2.16
CA LYS A 367 -0.90 13.44 -1.24
C LYS A 367 -1.60 14.80 -1.32
N LYS A 368 -2.09 15.22 -2.50
CA LYS A 368 -2.89 16.44 -2.66
C LYS A 368 -4.30 16.36 -2.08
N LYS A 369 -4.77 15.16 -1.71
CA LYS A 369 -6.11 14.89 -1.16
C LYS A 369 -6.10 14.77 0.36
N MET A 370 -4.97 14.43 0.97
CA MET A 370 -4.86 14.13 2.40
C MET A 370 -5.48 15.17 3.32
N ASN A 371 -5.27 16.45 3.04
CA ASN A 371 -5.72 17.57 3.87
C ASN A 371 -6.93 18.31 3.28
N LYS A 372 -7.72 17.63 2.43
CA LYS A 372 -8.93 18.19 1.82
C LYS A 372 -10.09 17.25 2.08
N ASP A 373 -11.27 17.79 2.45
CA ASP A 373 -12.51 17.00 2.51
C ASP A 373 -12.98 16.68 1.08
N THR A 374 -12.26 15.77 0.44
CA THR A 374 -12.49 15.31 -0.93
C THR A 374 -12.68 13.81 -0.93
N GLN A 375 -13.68 13.38 -1.69
CA GLN A 375 -14.08 11.98 -1.76
C GLN A 375 -13.79 11.43 -3.16
N TRP A 376 -13.29 10.21 -3.22
CA TRP A 376 -13.07 9.50 -4.47
C TRP A 376 -13.46 8.03 -4.35
N ARG A 377 -13.52 7.37 -5.50
CA ARG A 377 -13.73 5.93 -5.65
C ARG A 377 -12.93 5.43 -6.85
N PHE A 378 -12.64 4.14 -6.88
CA PHE A 378 -11.83 3.52 -7.93
C PHE A 378 -12.65 2.87 -9.05
N ALA A 379 -13.93 2.59 -8.83
CA ALA A 379 -14.83 2.13 -9.89
C ALA A 379 -16.23 2.74 -9.76
N ASP A 380 -16.89 2.92 -10.89
CA ASP A 380 -18.22 3.55 -10.93
C ASP A 380 -19.33 2.68 -10.35
N LYS A 381 -19.15 1.36 -10.39
CA LYS A 381 -20.15 0.38 -9.97
C LYS A 381 -20.20 0.21 -8.45
N TYR A 382 -19.12 0.53 -7.75
CA TYR A 382 -19.04 0.38 -6.30
C TYR A 382 -19.36 1.71 -5.60
N LYS A 383 -20.08 1.62 -4.48
CA LYS A 383 -20.36 2.75 -3.58
C LYS A 383 -19.29 2.87 -2.47
N THR A 384 -18.11 2.32 -2.72
CA THR A 384 -16.96 2.35 -1.82
C THR A 384 -16.22 3.68 -1.98
N TYR A 385 -16.30 4.53 -0.95
CA TYR A 385 -15.79 5.88 -1.01
C TYR A 385 -14.64 6.11 -0.03
N PHE A 386 -13.60 6.76 -0.52
CA PHE A 386 -12.40 7.05 0.24
C PHE A 386 -12.26 8.55 0.49
N ASN A 387 -11.84 8.91 1.69
CA ASN A 387 -11.58 10.29 2.09
C ASN A 387 -10.65 10.32 3.31
N PHE A 388 -9.45 10.88 3.16
CA PHE A 388 -8.45 10.96 4.25
C PHE A 388 -8.92 11.77 5.46
N GLN A 389 -9.89 12.67 5.31
CA GLN A 389 -10.42 13.46 6.42
C GLN A 389 -11.54 12.74 7.18
N LYS A 390 -11.97 11.54 6.77
CA LYS A 390 -13.10 10.80 7.37
C LYS A 390 -12.83 9.32 7.61
N GLY A 391 -12.04 8.70 6.75
CA GLY A 391 -11.67 7.29 6.88
C GLY A 391 -10.63 7.09 7.97
N TYR A 392 -10.62 5.88 8.51
CA TYR A 392 -9.49 5.37 9.28
C TYR A 392 -8.26 5.27 8.37
N TYR A 393 -7.09 5.68 8.83
CA TYR A 393 -5.87 5.53 8.04
C TYR A 393 -4.64 5.17 8.86
N ILE A 394 -3.66 4.62 8.14
CA ILE A 394 -2.31 4.30 8.60
C ILE A 394 -1.34 4.98 7.65
N LEU A 395 -0.42 5.79 8.16
CA LEU A 395 0.57 6.55 7.39
C LEU A 395 1.98 6.06 7.73
N PHE A 396 2.80 5.81 6.71
CA PHE A 396 4.15 5.28 6.89
C PHE A 396 5.19 6.35 6.53
N TYR A 397 5.96 6.77 7.53
CA TYR A 397 7.02 7.75 7.39
C TYR A 397 8.38 7.08 7.55
N TYR A 398 9.25 7.26 6.56
CA TYR A 398 10.56 6.63 6.52
C TYR A 398 11.66 7.67 6.59
N ARG A 399 12.73 7.36 7.32
CA ARG A 399 13.94 8.18 7.35
C ARG A 399 14.53 8.32 5.95
N VAL A 400 15.04 9.51 5.62
CA VAL A 400 15.74 9.81 4.36
C VAL A 400 17.10 10.39 4.62
#